data_AF-A0A945XJT7-F1
#
_entry.id   AF-A0A945XJT7-F1
#
_cell.length_a   1.000
_cell.length_b   1.000
_cell.length_c   1.000
_cell.angle_alpha   90.00
_cell.angle_beta   90.00
_cell.angle_gamma   90.00
#
_symmetry.space_group_name_H-M   'P 1'
#
loop_
_entity.id
_entity.type
_entity.pdbx_description
1 polymer ?
#
loop_
_entity_poly.entity_id
_entity_poly.type
_entity_poly.pdbx_seq_one_letter_code
_entity_poly.pdbx_strand_id
1 'polypeptide(L)'
;ENAELDTKEQQQILQYLSDNSSRSRWYKIWKKSNSKNIPIRITKTRSFRHEHDEIPRRFVANNPKISSFSQCESCHIGAAKGDFNEHRVHIPGMGRWEDD
;
A
#
# COMPACT_ATOMS: atom_id res chain seq x y z
N GLU A 1 13.44 8.50 -11.63
CA GLU A 1 12.54 9.63 -11.32
C GLU A 1 13.23 10.56 -10.34
N ASN A 2 12.84 11.83 -10.32
CA ASN A 2 13.25 12.80 -9.32
C ASN A 2 11.99 13.25 -8.55
N ALA A 3 12.02 13.10 -7.23
CA ALA A 3 10.95 13.50 -6.31
C ALA A 3 11.47 14.48 -5.24
N GLU A 4 12.53 15.23 -5.56
CA GLU A 4 13.08 16.28 -4.72
C GLU A 4 12.09 17.44 -4.59
N LEU A 5 12.06 18.02 -3.40
CA LEU A 5 11.29 19.20 -3.03
C LEU A 5 12.22 20.19 -2.33
N ASP A 6 11.80 21.45 -2.23
CA ASP A 6 12.54 22.38 -1.40
C ASP A 6 12.48 21.98 0.08
N THR A 7 13.43 22.48 0.87
CA THR A 7 13.60 22.07 2.26
C THR A 7 12.36 22.37 3.12
N LYS A 8 11.64 23.47 2.86
CA LYS A 8 10.45 23.85 3.62
C LYS A 8 9.30 22.90 3.34
N GLU A 9 9.04 22.61 2.06
CA GLU A 9 8.00 21.65 1.66
C GLU A 9 8.30 20.24 2.20
N GLN A 10 9.55 19.80 2.07
CA GLN A 10 9.98 18.49 2.60
C GLN A 10 9.73 18.38 4.11
N GLN A 11 10.06 19.43 4.88
CA GLN A 11 9.83 19.44 6.33
C GLN A 11 8.33 19.41 6.67
N GLN A 12 7.49 20.15 5.95
CA GLN A 12 6.05 20.18 6.18
C GLN A 12 5.41 18.81 5.92
N ILE A 13 5.77 18.16 4.80
CA ILE A 13 5.28 16.82 4.46
C ILE A 13 5.76 15.79 5.49
N LEU A 14 7.04 15.84 5.86
CA LEU A 14 7.61 14.93 6.86
C LEU A 14 6.89 15.05 8.20
N GLN A 15 6.60 16.27 8.64
CA GLN A 15 5.88 16.52 9.89
C GLN A 15 4.47 15.93 9.82
N TYR A 16 3.72 16.25 8.76
CA TYR A 16 2.37 15.73 8.55
C TYR A 16 2.33 14.19 8.54
N LEU A 17 3.25 13.55 7.81
CA LEU A 17 3.33 12.08 7.74
C LEU A 17 3.70 11.46 9.08
N SER A 18 4.59 12.09 9.85
CA SER A 18 5.01 11.61 11.17
C SER A 18 3.85 11.68 12.17
N ASP A 19 3.13 12.80 12.20
CA ASP A 19 2.01 13.04 13.14
C ASP A 19 0.83 12.10 12.90
N ASN A 20 0.60 11.75 11.63
CA ASN A 20 -0.48 10.88 11.18
C ASN A 20 -0.02 9.43 10.89
N SER A 21 1.22 9.08 11.25
CA SER A 21 1.74 7.73 11.04
C SER A 21 0.97 6.67 11.84
N SER A 22 1.01 5.42 11.36
CA SER A 22 0.30 4.31 12.01
C SER A 22 0.68 4.19 13.49
N ARG A 23 -0.31 4.42 14.36
CA ARG A 23 -0.15 4.33 15.82
C ARG A 23 -0.37 2.92 16.36
N SER A 24 -0.60 1.96 15.46
CA SER A 24 -0.85 0.58 15.81
C SER A 24 0.21 0.04 16.77
N ARG A 25 -0.26 -0.53 17.89
CA ARG A 25 0.60 -1.17 18.88
C ARG A 25 1.40 -2.32 18.28
N TRP A 26 0.77 -3.13 17.42
CA TRP A 26 1.44 -4.24 16.75
C TRP A 26 2.52 -3.75 15.79
N TYR A 27 2.27 -2.65 15.06
CA TYR A 27 3.28 -2.04 14.18
C TYR A 27 4.46 -1.49 14.97
N LYS A 28 4.22 -0.82 16.10
CA LYS A 28 5.28 -0.30 16.98
C LYS A 28 6.16 -1.42 17.54
N ILE A 29 5.57 -2.53 18.00
CA ILE A 29 6.30 -3.70 18.48
C ILE A 29 7.15 -4.30 17.35
N TRP A 30 6.53 -4.54 16.18
CA TRP A 30 7.22 -5.09 15.02
C TRP A 30 8.40 -4.19 14.58
N LYS A 31 8.19 -2.87 14.51
CA LYS A 31 9.22 -1.88 14.18
C LYS A 31 10.38 -1.91 15.17
N LYS A 32 10.10 -2.00 16.48
CA LYS A 32 11.13 -2.09 17.53
C LYS A 32 12.00 -3.33 17.35
N SER A 33 11.39 -4.48 17.04
CA SER A 33 12.09 -5.74 16.80
C SER A 33 12.82 -5.81 15.46
N ASN A 34 12.43 -4.98 14.48
CA ASN A 34 12.98 -4.98 13.12
C ASN A 34 13.63 -3.64 12.75
N SER A 35 14.21 -2.93 13.73
CA SER A 35 14.70 -1.56 13.57
C SER A 35 15.73 -1.38 12.44
N LYS A 36 16.44 -2.45 12.07
CA LYS A 36 17.42 -2.46 10.97
C LYS A 36 16.80 -2.74 9.58
N ASN A 37 15.60 -3.30 9.50
CA ASN A 37 14.97 -3.79 8.27
C ASN A 37 13.54 -3.25 8.12
N ILE A 38 13.37 -1.93 8.23
CA ILE A 38 12.08 -1.28 8.01
C ILE A 38 11.85 -1.12 6.49
N PRO A 39 10.79 -1.72 5.91
CA PRO A 39 10.52 -1.59 4.50
C PRO A 39 10.15 -0.15 4.16
N ILE A 40 10.77 0.38 3.12
CA ILE A 40 10.51 1.72 2.57
C ILE A 40 9.32 1.75 1.60
N ARG A 41 8.71 0.59 1.32
CA ARG A 41 7.53 0.44 0.45
C ARG A 41 6.38 -0.18 1.23
N ILE A 42 5.19 0.40 1.12
CA ILE A 42 3.95 -0.13 1.72
C ILE A 42 3.71 -1.58 1.25
N THR A 43 3.89 -1.84 -0.04
CA THR A 43 3.73 -3.16 -0.67
C THR A 43 4.73 -4.24 -0.18
N LYS A 44 5.75 -3.83 0.59
CA LYS A 44 6.74 -4.72 1.22
C LYS A 44 6.55 -4.82 2.74
N THR A 45 5.49 -4.26 3.30
CA THR A 45 5.12 -4.52 4.70
C THR A 45 4.55 -5.93 4.84
N ARG A 46 4.60 -6.48 6.06
CA ARG A 46 4.04 -7.81 6.35
C ARG A 46 2.52 -7.80 6.18
N SER A 47 1.84 -6.81 6.75
CA SER A 47 0.38 -6.69 6.66
C SER A 47 -0.08 -6.61 5.22
N PHE A 48 0.53 -5.75 4.39
CA PHE A 48 0.16 -5.68 2.98
C PHE A 48 0.27 -7.04 2.27
N ARG A 49 1.40 -7.75 2.46
CA ARG A 49 1.58 -9.06 1.82
C ARG A 49 0.55 -10.08 2.29
N HIS A 50 0.18 -10.04 3.57
CA HIS A 50 -0.81 -10.94 4.12
C HIS A 50 -2.20 -10.71 3.50
N GLU A 51 -2.64 -9.46 3.34
CA GLU A 51 -3.93 -9.17 2.72
C GLU A 51 -3.97 -9.42 1.20
N HIS A 52 -2.82 -9.68 0.55
CA HIS A 52 -2.72 -9.80 -0.90
C HIS A 52 -1.99 -11.07 -1.36
N ASP A 53 -1.74 -12.03 -0.46
CA ASP A 53 -0.98 -13.25 -0.79
C ASP A 53 -1.82 -14.25 -1.62
N GLU A 54 -3.14 -14.20 -1.48
CA GLU A 54 -4.07 -15.03 -2.23
C GLU A 54 -4.24 -14.58 -3.68
N ILE A 55 -3.85 -13.35 -4.04
CA ILE A 55 -4.04 -12.79 -5.38
C ILE A 55 -2.98 -13.35 -6.35
N PRO A 56 -3.37 -14.14 -7.36
CA PRO A 56 -2.41 -14.69 -8.32
C PRO A 56 -1.67 -13.61 -9.11
N ARG A 57 -0.36 -13.79 -9.31
CA ARG A 57 0.52 -12.85 -10.06
C ARG A 57 -0.02 -12.46 -11.44
N ARG A 58 -0.76 -13.35 -12.12
CA ARG A 58 -1.35 -13.11 -13.44
C ARG A 58 -2.31 -11.91 -13.46
N PHE A 59 -2.95 -11.62 -12.33
CA PHE A 59 -3.93 -10.54 -12.23
C PHE A 59 -3.30 -9.18 -11.93
N VAL A 60 -2.05 -9.15 -11.48
CA VAL A 60 -1.36 -7.91 -11.07
C VAL A 60 -0.11 -7.68 -11.92
N ALA A 61 0.94 -8.48 -11.70
CA ALA A 61 2.24 -8.27 -12.33
C ALA A 61 2.21 -8.51 -13.85
N ASN A 62 1.39 -9.44 -14.32
CA ASN A 62 1.24 -9.73 -15.75
C ASN A 62 0.05 -9.01 -16.38
N ASN A 63 -0.69 -8.20 -15.61
CA ASN A 63 -1.83 -7.45 -16.10
C ASN A 63 -1.37 -6.04 -16.49
N PRO A 64 -1.33 -5.70 -17.78
CA PRO A 64 -0.81 -4.41 -18.23
C PRO A 64 -1.63 -3.21 -17.72
N LYS A 65 -2.89 -3.42 -17.30
CA LYS A 65 -3.75 -2.37 -16.74
C LYS A 65 -3.41 -2.02 -15.28
N ILE A 66 -2.60 -2.84 -14.60
CA ILE A 66 -2.24 -2.68 -13.19
C ILE A 66 -0.73 -2.61 -13.04
N SER A 67 -0.01 -3.56 -13.64
CA SER A 67 1.45 -3.72 -13.67
C SER A 67 2.12 -3.96 -12.31
N SER A 68 1.64 -3.34 -11.23
CA SER A 68 2.17 -3.53 -9.88
C SER A 68 1.15 -3.15 -8.80
N PHE A 69 1.37 -3.66 -7.59
CA PHE A 69 0.60 -3.27 -6.39
C PHE A 69 0.81 -1.81 -5.93
N SER A 70 1.67 -1.03 -6.60
CA SER A 70 1.90 0.37 -6.21
C SER A 70 0.75 1.28 -6.65
N GLN A 71 -0.07 0.83 -7.60
CA GLN A 71 -1.23 1.58 -8.12
C GLN A 71 -2.51 1.11 -7.41
N CYS A 72 -2.67 1.49 -6.14
CA CYS A 72 -3.76 1.00 -5.27
C CYS A 72 -5.15 1.17 -5.89
N GLU A 73 -5.38 2.32 -6.53
CA GLU A 73 -6.66 2.71 -7.13
C GLU A 73 -7.05 1.86 -8.35
N SER A 74 -6.10 1.15 -8.96
CA SER A 74 -6.40 0.27 -10.08
C SER A 74 -7.32 -0.89 -9.67
N CYS A 75 -7.26 -1.32 -8.40
CA CYS A 75 -8.14 -2.35 -7.84
C CYS A 75 -9.16 -1.78 -6.84
N HIS A 76 -8.74 -0.82 -6.02
CA HIS A 76 -9.55 -0.18 -4.98
C HIS A 76 -9.94 1.23 -5.42
N ILE A 77 -11.05 1.38 -6.15
CA ILE A 77 -11.51 2.67 -6.72
C ILE A 77 -11.64 3.78 -5.66
N GLY A 78 -11.90 3.41 -4.40
CA GLY A 78 -12.01 4.35 -3.28
C GLY A 78 -10.72 4.62 -2.49
N ALA A 79 -9.55 4.13 -2.93
CA ALA A 79 -8.33 4.18 -2.14
C ALA A 79 -7.84 5.60 -1.81
N ALA A 80 -8.02 6.61 -2.68
CA ALA A 80 -7.72 8.00 -2.34
C ALA A 80 -8.54 8.55 -1.16
N LYS A 81 -9.69 7.93 -0.85
CA LYS A 81 -10.53 8.25 0.31
C LYS A 81 -10.32 7.29 1.48
N GLY A 82 -9.37 6.36 1.36
CA GLY A 82 -9.08 5.34 2.37
C GLY A 82 -10.01 4.12 2.35
N ASP A 83 -10.82 3.94 1.29
CA ASP A 83 -11.68 2.76 1.16
C ASP A 83 -10.92 1.61 0.48
N PHE A 84 -10.59 0.60 1.29
CA PHE A 84 -9.91 -0.63 0.88
C PHE A 84 -10.79 -1.88 1.10
N ASN A 85 -12.10 -1.73 1.21
CA ASN A 85 -13.01 -2.85 1.45
C ASN A 85 -12.93 -3.90 0.32
N GLU A 86 -12.65 -5.15 0.66
CA GLU A 86 -12.49 -6.27 -0.28
C GLU A 86 -13.73 -6.49 -1.16
N HIS A 87 -14.93 -6.30 -0.60
CA HIS A 87 -16.19 -6.47 -1.33
C HIS A 87 -16.37 -5.44 -2.45
N ARG A 88 -15.57 -4.36 -2.46
CA ARG A 88 -15.56 -3.31 -3.49
C ARG A 88 -14.36 -3.40 -4.43
N VAL A 89 -13.51 -4.40 -4.26
CA VAL A 89 -12.36 -4.61 -5.13
C VAL A 89 -12.84 -5.01 -6.51
N HIS A 90 -12.27 -4.35 -7.52
CA HIS A 90 -12.48 -4.68 -8.91
C HIS A 90 -11.14 -4.74 -9.63
N ILE A 91 -10.73 -5.93 -10.08
CA ILE A 91 -9.48 -6.16 -10.78
C ILE A 91 -9.73 -6.00 -12.30
N PRO A 92 -9.11 -5.02 -12.98
CA PRO A 92 -9.27 -4.82 -14.42
C PRO A 92 -9.02 -6.11 -15.24
N GLY A 93 -10.04 -6.56 -15.97
CA GLY A 93 -9.96 -7.77 -16.80
C GLY A 93 -10.34 -9.08 -16.11
N MET A 94 -10.54 -9.08 -14.79
CA MET A 94 -11.17 -10.17 -14.05
C MET A 94 -12.61 -9.80 -13.66
N GLY A 95 -12.81 -8.60 -13.11
CA GLY A 95 -14.10 -8.19 -12.53
C GLY A 95 -13.99 -8.00 -11.01
N ARG A 96 -15.11 -8.18 -10.30
CA ARG A 96 -15.18 -8.08 -8.85
C ARG A 96 -14.37 -9.21 -8.20
N TRP A 97 -13.69 -8.92 -7.11
CA TRP A 97 -13.05 -9.94 -6.29
C TRP A 97 -14.10 -10.65 -5.42
N GLU A 98 -14.07 -11.98 -5.44
CA GLU A 98 -14.86 -12.85 -4.56
C GLU A 98 -13.85 -13.77 -3.86
N ASP A 99 -13.82 -13.71 -2.52
CA ASP A 99 -13.06 -14.69 -1.74
C ASP A 99 -13.84 -16.01 -1.77
N ASP A 100 -13.20 -17.05 -2.32
CA ASP A 100 -13.69 -18.44 -2.30
C ASP A 100 -13.24 -19.16 -1.02
#